data_AF-A0A0Q8EKS2-F1
#
_entry.id   AF-A0A0Q8EKS2-F1
#
_cell.length_a   1.000
_cell.length_b   1.000
_cell.length_c   1.000
_cell.angle_alpha   90.00
_cell.angle_beta   90.00
_cell.angle_gamma   90.00
#
_symmetry.space_group_name_H-M   'P 1'
#
loop_
_entity.id
_entity.type
_entity.pdbx_description
1 polymer ?
#
loop_
_entity_poly.entity_id
_entity_poly.type
_entity_poly.pdbx_seq_one_letter_code
_entity_poly.pdbx_strand_id
1 'polypeptide(L)'
;MPLLLTVVTAVLLTACAGAASGPASGGAKPPARPTPTAPSSPTPSSTRPSSPTTSATASPTPSTAAEITEAVTQWYEYGGGTAMVSLIEEAEKAQSGRPDEEEEFALVILDFSGLDEALSTARLFGSIPDPKTQKTWSAAIERLDEGAREVLASVPQGRTFQSPTEAGQAFRGWKTFDEGLKNLKKTVARLDRTFGLKPPSDPWEKG
;
A
#
# COMPACT_ATOMS: atom_id res chain seq x y z
N MET A 1 -38.69 3.59 -37.25
CA MET A 1 -38.78 4.66 -36.25
C MET A 1 -38.44 4.08 -34.88
N PRO A 2 -37.17 4.08 -34.44
CA PRO A 2 -36.84 3.81 -33.04
C PRO A 2 -36.71 5.13 -32.26
N LEU A 3 -37.45 5.23 -31.15
CA LEU A 3 -37.43 6.36 -30.21
C LEU A 3 -36.07 6.44 -29.51
N LEU A 4 -35.43 7.62 -29.58
CA LEU A 4 -34.29 8.02 -28.75
C LEU A 4 -34.82 8.47 -27.37
N LEU A 5 -34.49 7.74 -26.32
CA LEU A 5 -34.70 8.15 -24.93
C LEU A 5 -33.48 8.94 -24.46
N THR A 6 -33.52 10.26 -24.60
CA THR A 6 -32.58 11.20 -24.00
C THR A 6 -32.94 11.41 -22.52
N VAL A 7 -32.20 10.76 -21.62
CA VAL A 7 -32.24 11.06 -20.19
C VAL A 7 -31.28 12.23 -19.93
N VAL A 8 -31.83 13.42 -19.74
CA VAL A 8 -31.10 14.61 -19.30
C VAL A 8 -31.05 14.59 -17.78
N THR A 9 -29.92 14.18 -17.21
CA THR A 9 -29.67 14.27 -15.77
C THR A 9 -29.04 15.62 -15.44
N ALA A 10 -29.84 16.50 -14.85
CA ALA A 10 -29.39 17.80 -14.33
C ALA A 10 -28.51 17.60 -13.09
N VAL A 11 -27.27 18.11 -13.13
CA VAL A 11 -26.35 18.15 -11.98
C VAL A 11 -26.62 19.42 -11.19
N LEU A 12 -27.11 19.28 -9.95
CA LEU A 12 -27.25 20.37 -8.99
C LEU A 12 -25.95 20.54 -8.20
N LEU A 13 -25.21 21.61 -8.50
CA LEU A 13 -24.04 22.06 -7.74
C LEU A 13 -24.50 22.74 -6.44
N THR A 14 -24.18 22.13 -5.29
CA THR A 14 -24.38 22.78 -3.99
C THR A 14 -23.01 23.07 -3.38
N ALA A 15 -22.58 24.33 -3.50
CA ALA A 15 -21.42 24.87 -2.82
C ALA A 15 -21.77 25.17 -1.35
N CYS A 16 -20.93 24.73 -0.42
CA CYS A 16 -20.92 25.27 0.94
C CYS A 16 -19.52 25.83 1.22
N ALA A 17 -19.44 27.15 1.14
CA ALA A 17 -18.28 27.94 1.57
C ALA A 17 -18.52 28.45 2.99
N GLY A 18 -17.47 28.37 3.82
CA GLY A 18 -17.18 29.38 4.83
C GLY A 18 -17.63 29.09 6.26
N ALA A 19 -16.64 29.02 7.17
CA ALA A 19 -16.64 29.86 8.37
C ALA A 19 -15.22 29.89 8.98
N ALA A 20 -14.59 31.06 8.92
CA ALA A 20 -13.43 31.42 9.71
C ALA A 20 -13.83 31.64 11.18
N SER A 21 -12.91 31.39 12.12
CA SER A 21 -12.87 32.07 13.42
C SER A 21 -11.51 31.85 14.08
N GLY A 22 -10.67 32.89 14.10
CA GLY A 22 -9.67 33.09 15.15
C GLY A 22 -10.32 33.78 16.35
N PRO A 23 -9.70 33.75 17.53
CA PRO A 23 -9.14 35.02 18.03
C PRO A 23 -7.80 34.88 18.78
N ALA A 24 -7.20 36.06 18.97
CA ALA A 24 -5.88 36.37 19.47
C ALA A 24 -5.68 36.21 20.99
N SER A 25 -4.41 36.04 21.40
CA SER A 25 -3.69 36.92 22.36
C SER A 25 -2.65 36.17 23.20
N GLY A 26 -1.53 36.83 23.45
CA GLY A 26 -0.71 36.58 24.65
C GLY A 26 0.72 36.17 24.35
N GLY A 27 1.59 37.17 24.17
CA GLY A 27 3.03 36.95 24.28
C GLY A 27 3.46 36.75 25.74
N ALA A 28 4.38 35.82 25.98
CA ALA A 28 5.36 35.87 27.06
C ALA A 28 6.46 34.82 26.84
N LYS A 29 7.69 35.31 26.76
CA LYS A 29 8.97 34.60 26.73
C LYS A 29 9.18 33.69 27.96
N PRO A 30 9.72 32.47 27.81
CA PRO A 30 10.42 31.81 28.90
C PRO A 30 11.95 32.02 28.80
N PRO A 31 12.62 32.55 29.84
CA PRO A 31 14.07 32.47 29.97
C PRO A 31 14.52 31.12 30.56
N ALA A 32 15.84 30.97 30.61
CA ALA A 32 16.64 29.76 30.63
C ALA A 32 16.60 28.88 31.90
N ARG A 33 17.02 27.63 31.64
CA ARG A 33 17.59 26.55 32.48
C ARG A 33 18.24 26.98 33.80
N PRO A 34 18.14 26.14 34.85
CA PRO A 34 19.34 25.41 35.29
C PRO A 34 19.09 23.93 35.65
N THR A 35 20.01 23.04 35.26
CA THR A 35 20.30 21.76 35.93
C THR A 35 21.28 22.08 37.08
N PRO A 36 21.32 21.36 38.23
CA PRO A 36 21.99 20.05 38.24
C PRO A 36 21.56 19.04 39.36
N THR A 37 21.99 17.78 39.17
CA THR A 37 22.38 16.79 40.22
C THR A 37 21.29 16.01 41.01
N ALA A 38 21.17 14.71 40.73
CA ALA A 38 20.68 13.64 41.64
C ALA A 38 21.81 13.26 42.64
N PRO A 39 21.63 12.55 43.79
CA PRO A 39 20.84 11.30 43.93
C PRO A 39 20.21 11.00 45.32
N SER A 40 19.52 9.85 45.40
CA SER A 40 19.33 8.93 46.55
C SER A 40 17.88 8.69 47.04
N SER A 41 17.44 7.43 46.86
CA SER A 41 16.36 6.70 47.56
C SER A 41 16.61 6.59 49.08
N PRO A 42 15.63 6.30 49.99
CA PRO A 42 14.68 5.17 49.89
C PRO A 42 13.20 5.37 50.38
N THR A 43 12.39 4.34 50.06
CA THR A 43 11.00 3.86 50.34
C THR A 43 10.36 4.17 51.73
N PRO A 44 9.05 3.87 52.05
CA PRO A 44 7.94 3.29 51.26
C PRO A 44 6.50 3.85 51.49
N SER A 45 5.55 3.33 50.69
CA SER A 45 4.10 3.17 50.92
C SER A 45 3.16 4.38 50.93
N SER A 46 2.32 4.51 49.90
CA SER A 46 0.89 4.78 50.10
C SER A 46 0.05 4.39 48.88
N THR A 47 -1.03 3.68 49.17
CA THR A 47 -1.97 2.98 48.29
C THR A 47 -2.82 3.96 47.48
N ARG A 48 -2.79 3.88 46.15
CA ARG A 48 -3.84 4.46 45.28
C ARG A 48 -4.27 3.40 44.27
N PRO A 49 -5.59 3.09 44.16
CA PRO A 49 -6.04 2.15 43.14
C PRO A 49 -5.87 2.83 41.78
N SER A 50 -4.88 2.38 41.02
CA SER A 50 -4.77 2.73 39.60
C SER A 50 -5.93 2.07 38.87
N SER A 51 -6.79 2.89 38.27
CA SER A 51 -7.79 2.50 37.30
C SER A 51 -7.19 1.53 36.26
N PRO A 52 -7.96 0.54 35.77
CA PRO A 52 -7.46 -0.35 34.73
C PRO A 52 -7.27 0.47 33.46
N THR A 53 -6.01 0.79 33.15
CA THR A 53 -5.61 1.09 31.78
C THR A 53 -6.02 -0.13 30.98
N THR A 54 -7.00 0.02 30.10
CA THR A 54 -7.36 -0.97 29.10
C THR A 54 -6.12 -1.23 28.26
N SER A 55 -5.34 -2.23 28.63
CA SER A 55 -4.31 -2.78 27.77
C SER A 55 -4.98 -3.12 26.46
N ALA A 56 -4.60 -2.43 25.38
CA ALA A 56 -4.85 -2.92 24.05
C ALA A 56 -4.25 -4.33 24.02
N THR A 57 -5.11 -5.34 24.02
CA THR A 57 -4.70 -6.74 23.92
C THR A 57 -4.05 -6.87 22.56
N ALA A 58 -2.72 -6.75 22.52
CA ALA A 58 -1.94 -7.20 21.37
C ALA A 58 -2.28 -8.68 21.22
N SER A 59 -2.90 -9.02 20.09
CA SER A 59 -3.14 -10.43 19.75
C SER A 59 -1.80 -11.15 19.82
N PRO A 60 -1.70 -12.32 20.50
CA PRO A 60 -0.44 -13.03 20.62
C PRO A 60 0.10 -13.35 19.22
N THR A 61 1.38 -13.08 19.00
CA THR A 61 2.05 -13.49 17.77
C THR A 61 2.10 -15.01 17.73
N PRO A 62 1.58 -15.68 16.68
CA PRO A 62 1.61 -17.13 16.56
C PRO A 62 3.07 -17.60 16.59
N SER A 63 3.35 -18.62 17.39
CA SER A 63 4.73 -19.06 17.69
C SER A 63 4.97 -20.52 17.30
N THR A 64 3.92 -21.33 17.20
CA THR A 64 4.02 -22.70 16.69
C THR A 64 3.68 -22.78 15.20
N ALA A 65 4.13 -23.83 14.52
CA ALA A 65 3.80 -24.04 13.12
C ALA A 65 2.28 -24.16 12.88
N ALA A 66 1.54 -24.79 13.80
CA ALA A 66 0.09 -24.93 13.70
C ALA A 66 -0.61 -23.57 13.86
N GLU A 67 -0.23 -22.77 14.85
CA GLU A 67 -0.76 -21.42 15.06
C GLU A 67 -0.45 -20.50 13.87
N ILE A 68 0.75 -20.61 13.29
CA ILE A 68 1.12 -19.86 12.08
C ILE A 68 0.24 -20.27 10.90
N THR A 69 0.03 -21.56 10.68
CA THR A 69 -0.85 -22.05 9.61
C THR A 69 -2.28 -21.57 9.79
N GLU A 70 -2.83 -21.63 11.00
CA GLU A 70 -4.18 -21.13 11.30
C GLU A 70 -4.28 -19.63 11.06
N ALA A 71 -3.32 -18.84 11.57
CA ALA A 71 -3.32 -17.40 11.41
C ALA A 71 -3.14 -16.96 9.93
N VAL A 72 -2.30 -17.66 9.16
CA VAL A 72 -2.15 -17.41 7.71
C VAL A 72 -3.43 -17.78 6.95
N THR A 73 -4.08 -18.88 7.31
CA THR A 73 -5.36 -19.30 6.71
C THR A 73 -6.44 -18.26 6.99
N GLN A 74 -6.55 -17.81 8.24
CA GLN A 74 -7.51 -16.78 8.63
C GLN A 74 -7.24 -15.45 7.93
N TRP A 75 -5.98 -15.03 7.82
CA TRP A 75 -5.61 -13.83 7.06
C TRP A 75 -6.05 -13.93 5.60
N TYR A 76 -5.82 -15.09 4.97
CA TYR A 76 -6.15 -15.33 3.58
C TYR A 76 -7.67 -15.28 3.34
N GLU A 77 -8.44 -15.99 4.17
CA GLU A 77 -9.91 -16.08 4.07
C GLU A 77 -10.62 -14.78 4.47
N TYR A 78 -10.08 -14.02 5.41
CA TYR A 78 -10.64 -12.73 5.83
C TYR A 78 -10.58 -11.65 4.75
N GLY A 79 -9.79 -11.88 3.69
CA GLY A 79 -9.73 -11.01 2.51
C GLY A 79 -8.32 -10.78 1.98
N GLY A 80 -7.28 -11.25 2.67
CA GLY A 80 -5.89 -11.18 2.18
C GLY A 80 -5.70 -11.88 0.84
N GLY A 81 -6.40 -13.00 0.61
CA GLY A 81 -6.43 -13.69 -0.68
C GLY A 81 -7.01 -12.83 -1.80
N THR A 82 -8.14 -12.16 -1.56
CA THR A 82 -8.78 -11.25 -2.53
C THR A 82 -7.92 -10.03 -2.82
N ALA A 83 -7.33 -9.41 -1.79
CA ALA A 83 -6.42 -8.28 -1.95
C ALA A 83 -5.18 -8.65 -2.77
N MET A 84 -4.62 -9.85 -2.53
CA MET A 84 -3.51 -10.37 -3.32
C MET A 84 -3.89 -10.60 -4.78
N VAL A 85 -5.04 -11.23 -5.07
CA VAL A 85 -5.50 -11.45 -6.46
C VAL A 85 -5.73 -10.11 -7.17
N SER A 86 -6.40 -9.16 -6.51
CA SER A 86 -6.65 -7.84 -7.09
C SER A 86 -5.34 -7.10 -7.40
N LEU A 87 -4.35 -7.21 -6.52
CA LEU A 87 -3.02 -6.63 -6.76
C LEU A 87 -2.29 -7.29 -7.93
N ILE A 88 -2.44 -8.60 -8.13
CA ILE A 88 -1.87 -9.29 -9.30
C ILE A 88 -2.52 -8.79 -10.58
N GLU A 89 -3.86 -8.79 -10.64
CA GLU A 89 -4.61 -8.38 -11.83
C GLU A 89 -4.28 -6.94 -12.24
N GLU A 90 -4.26 -5.99 -11.29
CA GLU A 90 -3.95 -4.60 -11.60
C GLU A 90 -2.48 -4.37 -11.94
N ALA A 91 -1.56 -5.15 -11.35
CA ALA A 91 -0.15 -5.08 -11.72
C ALA A 91 0.11 -5.66 -13.12
N GLU A 92 -0.60 -6.72 -13.53
CA GLU A 92 -0.52 -7.25 -14.89
C GLU A 92 -1.10 -6.27 -15.92
N LYS A 93 -2.26 -5.66 -15.64
CA LYS A 93 -2.85 -4.62 -16.50
C LYS A 93 -1.89 -3.42 -16.69
N ALA A 94 -1.26 -2.97 -15.61
CA ALA A 94 -0.28 -1.90 -15.69
C ALA A 94 0.96 -2.33 -16.50
N GLN A 95 1.41 -3.58 -16.35
CA GLN A 95 2.53 -4.12 -17.10
C GLN A 95 2.21 -4.30 -18.60
N SER A 96 1.01 -4.74 -18.96
CA SER A 96 0.60 -4.92 -20.36
C SER A 96 0.36 -3.61 -21.09
N GLY A 97 0.10 -2.52 -20.37
CA GLY A 97 0.08 -1.16 -20.90
C GLY A 97 1.47 -0.55 -21.15
N ARG A 98 2.56 -1.28 -20.86
CA ARG A 98 3.93 -0.82 -21.11
C ARG A 98 4.22 -0.81 -22.62
N PRO A 99 4.83 0.26 -23.18
CA PRO A 99 5.34 0.22 -24.55
C PRO A 99 6.39 -0.88 -24.73
N ASP A 100 6.27 -1.65 -25.80
CA ASP A 100 7.32 -2.57 -26.24
C ASP A 100 8.63 -1.82 -26.52
N GLU A 101 9.76 -2.52 -26.47
CA GLU A 101 11.09 -1.91 -26.69
C GLU A 101 11.20 -1.24 -28.08
N GLU A 102 10.45 -1.71 -29.06
CA GLU A 102 10.37 -1.12 -30.41
C GLU A 102 9.51 0.15 -30.46
N GLU A 103 8.63 0.34 -29.46
CA GLU A 103 7.71 1.47 -29.31
C GLU A 103 8.09 2.38 -28.11
N GLU A 104 9.35 2.33 -27.64
CA GLU A 104 9.84 3.06 -26.47
C GLU A 104 9.60 4.59 -26.54
N PHE A 105 9.46 5.13 -27.76
CA PHE A 105 9.16 6.53 -28.05
C PHE A 105 7.72 6.79 -28.53
N ALA A 106 6.83 5.81 -28.44
CA ALA A 106 5.42 5.97 -28.75
C ALA A 106 4.69 6.72 -27.62
N LEU A 107 3.60 7.39 -27.98
CA LEU A 107 2.72 8.03 -27.00
C LEU A 107 1.83 6.94 -26.41
N VAL A 108 2.16 6.49 -25.20
CA VAL A 108 1.38 5.47 -24.48
C VAL A 108 0.74 6.08 -23.25
N ILE A 109 -0.51 5.69 -22.99
CA ILE A 109 -1.22 6.05 -21.76
C ILE A 109 -0.79 5.04 -20.70
N LEU A 110 -0.01 5.50 -19.73
CA LEU A 110 0.33 4.70 -18.56
C LEU A 110 -0.80 4.83 -17.54
N ASP A 111 -1.57 3.76 -17.38
CA ASP A 111 -2.64 3.68 -16.39
C ASP A 111 -2.20 2.84 -15.18
N PHE A 112 -1.99 3.51 -14.06
CA PHE A 112 -1.71 2.90 -12.76
C PHE A 112 -2.85 3.11 -11.75
N SER A 113 -4.00 3.64 -12.18
CA SER A 113 -5.08 4.05 -11.27
C SER A 113 -5.65 2.86 -10.48
N GLY A 114 -5.91 1.74 -11.15
CA GLY A 114 -6.33 0.50 -10.49
C GLY A 114 -5.24 -0.10 -9.59
N LEU A 115 -3.98 0.01 -9.99
CA LEU A 115 -2.85 -0.46 -9.18
C LEU A 115 -2.73 0.31 -7.86
N ASP A 116 -2.89 1.62 -7.86
CA ASP A 116 -2.81 2.44 -6.65
C ASP A 116 -3.88 2.04 -5.61
N GLU A 117 -5.10 1.74 -6.08
CA GLU A 117 -6.19 1.24 -5.23
C GLU A 117 -5.89 -0.17 -4.70
N ALA A 118 -5.37 -1.06 -5.56
CA ALA A 118 -5.02 -2.42 -5.17
C ALA A 118 -3.85 -2.46 -4.17
N LEU A 119 -2.82 -1.62 -4.35
CA LEU A 119 -1.71 -1.45 -3.41
C LEU A 119 -2.20 -0.90 -2.07
N SER A 120 -3.11 0.06 -2.09
CA SER A 120 -3.72 0.62 -0.88
C SER A 120 -4.49 -0.46 -0.11
N THR A 121 -5.30 -1.26 -0.82
CA THR A 121 -6.04 -2.38 -0.24
C THR A 121 -5.10 -3.46 0.31
N ALA A 122 -4.07 -3.84 -0.43
CA ALA A 122 -3.07 -4.82 -0.01
C ALA A 122 -2.38 -4.41 1.32
N ARG A 123 -2.13 -3.12 1.52
CA ARG A 123 -1.56 -2.58 2.77
C ARG A 123 -2.54 -2.64 3.94
N LEU A 124 -3.86 -2.51 3.70
CA LEU A 124 -4.87 -2.58 4.76
C LEU A 124 -4.96 -3.96 5.40
N PHE A 125 -4.74 -5.02 4.63
CA PHE A 125 -4.72 -6.39 5.18
C PHE A 125 -3.46 -6.69 6.00
N GLY A 126 -2.51 -5.76 6.06
CA GLY A 126 -1.39 -5.81 6.98
C GLY A 126 -0.44 -6.98 6.74
N SER A 127 0.16 -7.47 7.83
CA SER A 127 1.19 -8.50 7.78
C SER A 127 0.61 -9.90 7.67
N ILE A 128 1.13 -10.68 6.73
CA ILE A 128 0.91 -12.12 6.66
C ILE A 128 1.58 -12.78 7.88
N PRO A 129 0.86 -13.58 8.68
CA PRO A 129 1.40 -14.22 9.89
C PRO A 129 2.44 -15.34 9.68
N ASP A 130 3.23 -15.31 8.59
CA ASP A 130 4.42 -16.12 8.35
C ASP A 130 5.57 -15.19 7.92
N PRO A 131 6.69 -15.09 8.69
CA PRO A 131 7.75 -14.11 8.41
C PRO A 131 8.36 -14.22 7.01
N LYS A 132 8.47 -15.43 6.45
CA LYS A 132 9.05 -15.65 5.13
C LYS A 132 8.10 -15.20 4.02
N THR A 133 6.81 -15.49 4.14
CA THR A 133 5.77 -15.02 3.21
C THR A 133 5.61 -13.50 3.33
N GLN A 134 5.61 -12.96 4.55
CA GLN A 134 5.53 -11.52 4.77
C GLN A 134 6.68 -10.75 4.13
N LYS A 135 7.89 -11.31 4.17
CA LYS A 135 9.06 -10.69 3.53
C LYS A 135 8.86 -10.52 2.02
N THR A 136 8.32 -11.51 1.33
CA THR A 136 8.07 -11.39 -0.11
C THR A 136 6.85 -10.53 -0.41
N TRP A 137 5.82 -10.57 0.44
CA TRP A 137 4.62 -9.75 0.29
C TRP A 137 4.91 -8.25 0.44
N SER A 138 5.59 -7.85 1.51
CA SER A 138 6.01 -6.46 1.73
C SER A 138 6.94 -5.98 0.61
N ALA A 139 7.94 -6.78 0.24
CA ALA A 139 8.84 -6.45 -0.87
C ALA A 139 8.12 -6.35 -2.22
N ALA A 140 7.02 -7.08 -2.42
CA ALA A 140 6.21 -6.94 -3.62
C ALA A 140 5.50 -5.58 -3.65
N ILE A 141 4.77 -5.23 -2.59
CA ILE A 141 4.04 -3.97 -2.46
C ILE A 141 5.00 -2.77 -2.62
N GLU A 142 6.13 -2.79 -1.92
CA GLU A 142 7.12 -1.71 -1.96
C GLU A 142 7.66 -1.49 -3.39
N ARG A 143 8.01 -2.57 -4.08
CA ARG A 143 8.64 -2.50 -5.40
C ARG A 143 7.66 -2.16 -6.52
N LEU A 144 6.41 -2.60 -6.42
CA LEU A 144 5.35 -2.20 -7.34
C LEU A 144 5.07 -0.70 -7.23
N ASP A 145 4.92 -0.18 -6.00
CA ASP A 145 4.72 1.25 -5.76
C ASP A 145 5.92 2.09 -6.19
N GLU A 146 7.13 1.73 -5.75
CA GLU A 146 8.36 2.43 -6.13
C GLU A 146 8.56 2.45 -7.65
N GLY A 147 8.36 1.31 -8.31
CA GLY A 147 8.46 1.18 -9.76
C GLY A 147 7.44 2.05 -10.48
N ALA A 148 6.16 1.98 -10.10
CA ALA A 148 5.10 2.79 -10.70
C ALA A 148 5.37 4.29 -10.54
N ARG A 149 5.81 4.72 -9.35
CA ARG A 149 6.18 6.13 -9.09
C ARG A 149 7.38 6.58 -9.91
N GLU A 150 8.42 5.76 -10.04
CA GLU A 150 9.59 6.11 -10.85
C GLU A 150 9.24 6.22 -12.32
N VAL A 151 8.38 5.32 -12.84
CA VAL A 151 7.84 5.38 -14.20
C VAL A 151 7.05 6.67 -14.39
N LEU A 152 6.03 6.95 -13.56
CA LEU A 152 5.20 8.15 -13.68
C LEU A 152 6.01 9.44 -13.58
N ALA A 153 7.01 9.49 -12.69
CA ALA A 153 7.87 10.65 -12.53
C ALA A 153 8.82 10.89 -13.72
N SER A 154 9.02 9.88 -14.57
CA SER A 154 9.87 9.99 -15.76
C SER A 154 9.13 10.49 -17.00
N VAL A 155 7.79 10.45 -17.02
CA VAL A 155 7.00 10.74 -18.21
C VAL A 155 7.09 12.23 -18.59
N PRO A 156 7.55 12.56 -19.80
CA PRO A 156 7.55 13.94 -20.27
C PRO A 156 6.11 14.42 -20.53
N GLN A 157 5.78 15.61 -20.04
CA GLN A 157 4.43 16.17 -20.20
C GLN A 157 4.13 16.52 -21.67
N GLY A 158 3.04 15.98 -22.21
CA GLY A 158 2.50 16.36 -23.51
C GLY A 158 3.34 15.94 -24.73
N ARG A 159 4.35 15.08 -24.55
CA ARG A 159 5.18 14.55 -25.64
C ARG A 159 5.71 13.17 -25.30
N THR A 160 6.32 12.51 -26.28
CA THR A 160 7.02 11.24 -26.07
C THR A 160 8.46 11.47 -25.63
N PHE A 161 9.08 10.43 -25.08
CA PHE A 161 10.54 10.39 -24.88
C PHE A 161 11.25 10.67 -26.22
N GLN A 162 12.37 11.38 -26.18
CA GLN A 162 13.13 11.76 -27.38
C GLN A 162 14.52 11.11 -27.45
N SER A 163 14.94 10.44 -26.37
CA SER A 163 16.23 9.74 -26.33
C SER A 163 16.25 8.62 -25.28
N PRO A 164 17.12 7.60 -25.44
CA PRO A 164 17.32 6.56 -24.43
C PRO A 164 17.75 7.11 -23.06
N THR A 165 18.51 8.21 -23.04
CA THR A 165 18.90 8.87 -21.78
C THR A 165 17.69 9.42 -21.02
N GLU A 166 16.69 9.92 -21.75
CA GLU A 166 15.43 10.41 -21.17
C GLU A 166 14.56 9.24 -20.66
N ALA A 167 14.48 8.14 -21.43
CA ALA A 167 13.74 6.92 -21.06
C ALA A 167 14.41 6.11 -19.92
N GLY A 168 15.69 6.36 -19.63
CA GLY A 168 16.46 5.58 -18.66
C GLY A 168 15.88 5.54 -17.25
N GLN A 169 15.13 6.56 -16.83
CA GLN A 169 14.40 6.53 -15.55
C GLN A 169 13.15 5.64 -15.64
N ALA A 170 12.37 5.74 -16.72
CA ALA A 170 11.23 4.85 -16.96
C ALA A 170 11.66 3.38 -16.92
N PHE A 171 12.77 3.06 -17.59
CA PHE A 171 13.32 1.70 -17.62
C PHE A 171 13.68 1.17 -16.22
N ARG A 172 14.31 2.01 -15.38
CA ARG A 172 14.60 1.63 -13.99
C ARG A 172 13.32 1.41 -13.19
N GLY A 173 12.33 2.28 -13.35
CA GLY A 173 11.03 2.13 -12.71
C GLY A 173 10.36 0.81 -13.09
N TRP A 174 10.33 0.49 -14.39
CA TRP A 174 9.80 -0.79 -14.87
C TRP A 174 10.59 -2.00 -14.35
N LYS A 175 11.92 -1.91 -14.29
CA LYS A 175 12.74 -2.98 -13.69
C LYS A 175 12.40 -3.19 -12.21
N THR A 176 12.20 -2.10 -11.46
CA THR A 176 11.78 -2.17 -10.06
C THR A 176 10.39 -2.78 -9.94
N PHE A 177 9.46 -2.40 -10.81
CA PHE A 177 8.11 -2.96 -10.91
C PHE A 177 8.13 -4.48 -11.16
N ASP A 178 8.95 -4.93 -12.12
CA ASP A 178 9.11 -6.34 -12.47
C ASP A 178 9.67 -7.17 -11.28
N GLU A 179 10.54 -6.59 -10.45
CA GLU A 179 10.97 -7.22 -9.19
C GLU A 179 9.81 -7.35 -8.19
N GLY A 180 8.89 -6.38 -8.17
CA GLY A 180 7.65 -6.45 -7.41
C GLY A 180 6.78 -7.63 -7.83
N LEU A 181 6.54 -7.79 -9.13
CA LEU A 181 5.82 -8.95 -9.70
C LEU A 181 6.49 -10.28 -9.36
N LYS A 182 7.83 -10.36 -9.43
CA LYS A 182 8.56 -11.57 -9.02
C LYS A 182 8.35 -11.91 -7.54
N ASN A 183 8.28 -10.89 -6.68
CA ASN A 183 8.02 -11.08 -5.25
C ASN A 183 6.55 -11.47 -4.98
N LEU A 184 5.58 -10.98 -5.75
CA LEU A 184 4.20 -11.48 -5.72
C LEU A 184 4.14 -12.96 -6.08
N LYS A 185 4.77 -13.36 -7.19
CA LYS A 185 4.84 -14.78 -7.60
C LYS A 185 5.44 -15.67 -6.51
N LYS A 186 6.51 -15.23 -5.83
CA LYS A 186 7.08 -15.95 -4.68
C LYS A 186 6.13 -16.05 -3.49
N THR A 187 5.36 -14.99 -3.24
CA THR A 187 4.35 -14.96 -2.16
C THR A 187 3.25 -15.98 -2.43
N VAL A 188 2.65 -15.95 -3.63
CA VAL A 188 1.62 -16.91 -4.07
C VAL A 188 2.15 -18.34 -4.01
N ALA A 189 3.34 -18.60 -4.57
CA ALA A 189 3.94 -19.93 -4.57
C ALA A 189 4.19 -20.47 -3.16
N ARG A 190 4.54 -19.59 -2.20
CA ARG A 190 4.75 -19.99 -0.80
C ARG A 190 3.43 -20.27 -0.09
N LEU A 191 2.40 -19.45 -0.33
CA LEU A 191 1.05 -19.65 0.19
C LEU A 191 0.49 -21.02 -0.24
N ASP A 192 0.61 -21.33 -1.53
CA ASP A 192 0.18 -22.62 -2.08
C ASP A 192 1.01 -23.77 -1.49
N ARG A 193 2.34 -23.74 -1.66
CA ARG A 193 3.20 -24.87 -1.27
C ARG A 193 3.23 -25.16 0.24
N THR A 194 3.12 -24.12 1.07
CA THR A 194 3.31 -24.26 2.53
C THR A 194 1.98 -24.40 3.27
N PHE A 195 0.92 -23.74 2.78
CA PHE A 195 -0.35 -23.65 3.48
C PHE A 195 -1.52 -24.24 2.68
N GLY A 196 -1.30 -24.67 1.43
CA GLY A 196 -2.35 -25.18 0.55
C GLY A 196 -3.32 -24.10 0.08
N LEU A 197 -2.95 -22.82 0.22
CA LEU A 197 -3.79 -21.67 -0.06
C LEU A 197 -3.55 -21.21 -1.50
N LYS A 198 -4.52 -21.47 -2.36
CA LYS A 198 -4.49 -21.11 -3.78
C LYS A 198 -5.68 -20.23 -4.17
N PRO A 199 -5.48 -19.26 -5.07
CA PRO A 199 -6.59 -18.53 -5.68
C PRO A 199 -7.57 -19.49 -6.39
N PRO A 200 -8.87 -19.16 -6.48
CA PRO A 200 -9.87 -19.99 -7.16
C PRO A 200 -9.59 -20.21 -8.66
N SER A 201 -8.92 -19.26 -9.30
CA SER A 201 -8.45 -19.31 -10.68
C SER A 201 -7.00 -18.83 -10.73
N ASP A 202 -6.23 -19.27 -11.73
CA ASP A 202 -4.86 -18.76 -11.91
C ASP A 202 -4.92 -17.25 -12.18
N PRO A 203 -4.40 -16.41 -11.26
CA PRO A 203 -4.45 -14.96 -11.43
C PRO A 203 -3.48 -14.47 -12.51
N TRP A 204 -2.64 -15.34 -13.08
CA TRP A 204 -1.67 -15.02 -14.14
C TRP A 204 -2.13 -15.48 -15.54
N GLU A 205 -3.27 -16.16 -15.66
CA GLU A 205 -3.75 -16.69 -16.96
C GLU A 205 -4.51 -15.65 -17.82
N LYS A 206 -4.75 -14.44 -17.31
CA LYS A 206 -5.57 -13.41 -17.98
C LYS A 206 -4.82 -12.15 -18.41
N GLY A 207 -3.49 -12.11 -18.20
CA GLY A 207 -2.61 -11.01 -18.60
C GLY A 207 -2.28 -11.00 -20.08
#